data_AF-A0A1B7WPM6-F1
#
_entry.id   AF-A0A1B7WPM6-F1
#
_cell.length_a   1.000
_cell.length_b   1.000
_cell.length_c   1.000
_cell.angle_alpha   90.00
_cell.angle_beta   90.00
_cell.angle_gamma   90.00
#
_symmetry.space_group_name_H-M   'P 1'
#
loop_
_entity.id
_entity.type
_entity.pdbx_description
1 polymer ?
#
loop_
_entity_poly.entity_id
_entity_poly.type
_entity_poly.pdbx_seq_one_letter_code
_entity_poly.pdbx_strand_id
1 'polypeptide(L)'
;MKFDWLSYLEVAETLYNEVISTSNQANSASINEAKVRSCISRAYYSAFCLTRNYLRDFEGYSNLKTLKFSVHNYVIEELGNSKKRDFNKLRIILERLREYRVEVDYQDMVSFNLISKAKIAIVDAKKVVQLLQKFSSNQKL
;
A
#
# COMPACT_ATOMS: atom_id res chain seq x y z
N MET A 1 -9.72 -0.77 20.74
CA MET A 1 -10.15 -0.39 19.38
C MET A 1 -9.21 -1.04 18.37
N LYS A 2 -9.72 -1.66 17.30
CA LYS A 2 -8.89 -2.17 16.19
C LYS A 2 -8.78 -1.06 15.14
N PHE A 3 -7.57 -0.73 14.72
CA PHE A 3 -7.35 0.25 13.65
C PHE A 3 -7.83 -0.32 12.31
N ASP A 4 -8.58 0.47 11.55
CA ASP A 4 -8.97 0.13 10.19
C ASP A 4 -7.87 0.59 9.21
N TRP A 5 -7.17 -0.39 8.64
CA TRP A 5 -6.10 -0.14 7.68
C TRP A 5 -6.62 0.35 6.34
N LEU A 6 -7.91 0.17 6.03
CA LEU A 6 -8.52 0.75 4.84
C LEU A 6 -8.55 2.28 4.91
N SER A 7 -8.68 2.87 6.09
CA SER A 7 -8.67 4.32 6.27
C SER A 7 -7.36 4.98 5.81
N TYR A 8 -6.23 4.26 5.75
CA TYR A 8 -5.03 4.82 5.13
C TYR A 8 -5.13 4.96 3.60
N LEU A 9 -5.91 4.13 2.93
CA LEU A 9 -6.19 4.34 1.50
C LEU A 9 -7.04 5.60 1.31
N GLU A 10 -8.05 5.81 2.14
CA GLU A 10 -8.87 7.03 2.12
C GLU A 10 -8.01 8.29 2.32
N VAL A 11 -7.12 8.27 3.32
CA VAL A 11 -6.15 9.37 3.54
C VAL A 11 -5.27 9.59 2.31
N ALA A 12 -4.77 8.53 1.67
CA ALA A 12 -3.96 8.66 0.46
C ALA A 12 -4.72 9.37 -0.67
N GLU A 13 -5.98 9.01 -0.87
CA GLU A 13 -6.86 9.64 -1.86
C GLU A 13 -7.15 11.10 -1.54
N THR A 14 -7.46 11.43 -0.29
CA THR A 14 -7.68 12.81 0.16
C THR A 14 -6.47 13.68 -0.15
N LEU A 15 -5.28 13.24 0.26
CA LEU A 15 -4.04 14.00 0.03
C LEU A 15 -3.74 14.20 -1.45
N TYR A 16 -3.95 13.15 -2.26
CA TYR A 16 -3.77 13.24 -3.71
C TYR A 16 -4.76 14.22 -4.35
N ASN A 17 -6.03 14.15 -3.96
CA ASN A 17 -7.08 15.03 -4.47
C ASN A 17 -6.83 16.49 -4.11
N GLU A 18 -6.38 16.78 -2.89
CA GLU A 18 -6.00 18.14 -2.51
C GLU A 18 -4.89 18.71 -3.40
N VAL A 19 -3.87 17.90 -3.72
CA VAL A 19 -2.74 18.34 -4.57
C VAL A 19 -3.19 18.61 -6.00
N ILE A 20 -3.98 17.71 -6.61
CA ILE A 20 -4.43 17.91 -7.99
C ILE A 20 -5.44 19.06 -8.12
N SER A 21 -6.31 19.26 -7.12
CA SER A 21 -7.32 20.33 -7.11
C SER A 21 -6.74 21.71 -6.80
N THR A 22 -5.64 21.79 -6.05
CA THR A 22 -4.97 23.05 -5.70
C THR A 22 -3.74 23.34 -6.56
N SER A 23 -3.53 22.60 -7.64
CA SER A 23 -2.39 22.75 -8.56
C SER A 23 -2.25 24.15 -9.17
N ASN A 24 -3.31 24.97 -9.14
CA ASN A 24 -3.34 26.38 -9.57
C ASN A 24 -3.29 27.41 -8.43
N GLN A 25 -3.19 26.98 -7.17
CA GLN A 25 -3.12 27.86 -5.99
C GLN A 25 -1.70 27.86 -5.41
N ALA A 26 -1.30 28.99 -4.83
CA ALA A 26 0.03 29.22 -4.25
C ALA A 26 0.33 28.40 -2.96
N ASN A 27 -0.15 27.17 -2.87
CA ASN A 27 0.40 26.22 -1.89
C ASN A 27 1.90 26.06 -2.18
N SER A 28 2.74 26.20 -1.15
CA SER A 28 4.18 26.06 -1.34
C SER A 28 4.48 24.68 -1.93
N ALA A 29 5.33 24.62 -2.96
CA ALA A 29 5.71 23.37 -3.64
C ALA A 29 6.13 22.27 -2.66
N SER A 30 6.77 22.67 -1.54
CA SER A 30 7.18 21.77 -0.45
C SER A 30 6.01 21.04 0.24
N ILE A 31 4.88 21.72 0.48
CA ILE A 31 3.70 21.10 1.11
C ILE A 31 3.05 20.13 0.13
N ASN A 32 2.95 20.50 -1.15
CA ASN A 32 2.41 19.60 -2.16
C ASN A 32 3.26 18.35 -2.29
N GLU A 33 4.59 18.48 -2.31
CA GLU A 33 5.48 17.32 -2.29
C GLU A 33 5.26 16.43 -1.06
N ALA A 34 5.20 17.02 0.13
CA ALA A 34 4.96 16.29 1.38
C ALA A 34 3.63 15.50 1.35
N LYS A 35 2.57 16.10 0.79
CA LYS A 35 1.26 15.43 0.60
C LYS A 35 1.37 14.25 -0.36
N VAL A 36 2.07 14.40 -1.48
CA VAL A 36 2.22 13.33 -2.48
C VAL A 36 3.08 12.19 -1.95
N ARG A 37 4.19 12.49 -1.27
CA ARG A 37 5.01 11.50 -0.57
C ARG A 37 4.17 10.74 0.46
N SER A 38 3.42 11.46 1.28
CA SER A 38 2.53 10.87 2.28
C SER A 38 1.45 9.98 1.67
N CYS A 39 0.86 10.40 0.54
CA CYS A 39 -0.11 9.60 -0.21
C CYS A 39 0.46 8.22 -0.59
N ILE A 40 1.64 8.18 -1.21
CA ILE A 40 2.30 6.92 -1.60
C ILE A 40 2.52 6.03 -0.37
N SER A 41 3.04 6.60 0.72
CA SER A 41 3.32 5.84 1.94
C SER A 41 2.04 5.31 2.60
N ARG A 42 0.96 6.10 2.63
CA ARG A 42 -0.33 5.65 3.18
C ARG A 42 -0.98 4.58 2.30
N ALA A 43 -0.92 4.71 0.97
CA ALA A 43 -1.37 3.68 0.05
C ALA A 43 -0.63 2.35 0.27
N TYR A 44 0.70 2.40 0.45
CA TYR A 44 1.51 1.23 0.79
C TYR A 44 1.08 0.60 2.12
N TYR A 45 0.98 1.39 3.20
CA TYR A 45 0.62 0.85 4.52
C TYR A 45 -0.77 0.22 4.54
N SER A 46 -1.74 0.82 3.84
CA SER A 46 -3.07 0.22 3.68
C SER A 46 -2.97 -1.16 3.02
N ALA A 47 -2.38 -1.22 1.82
CA ALA A 47 -2.22 -2.46 1.05
C ALA A 47 -1.46 -3.54 1.84
N PHE A 48 -0.29 -3.19 2.39
CA PHE A 48 0.56 -4.11 3.12
C PHE A 48 -0.11 -4.66 4.37
N CYS A 49 -0.69 -3.80 5.21
CA CYS A 49 -1.28 -4.26 6.46
C CYS A 49 -2.56 -5.07 6.24
N LEU A 50 -3.37 -4.74 5.23
CA LEU A 50 -4.51 -5.57 4.85
C LEU A 50 -4.06 -6.95 4.37
N THR A 51 -3.05 -7.03 3.49
CA THR A 51 -2.50 -8.32 3.04
C THR A 51 -1.88 -9.13 4.19
N ARG A 52 -1.06 -8.51 5.04
CA ARG A 52 -0.46 -9.17 6.21
C ARG A 52 -1.55 -9.74 7.13
N ASN A 53 -2.59 -8.96 7.40
CA ASN A 53 -3.68 -9.42 8.26
C ASN A 53 -4.47 -10.55 7.59
N TYR A 54 -4.68 -10.50 6.27
CA TYR A 54 -5.32 -11.59 5.54
C TYR A 54 -4.52 -12.90 5.66
N LEU A 55 -3.19 -12.85 5.44
CA LEU A 55 -2.33 -14.03 5.58
C LEU A 55 -2.39 -14.60 7.01
N ARG A 56 -2.35 -13.73 8.02
CA ARG A 56 -2.41 -14.12 9.43
C ARG A 56 -3.75 -14.74 9.82
N ASP A 57 -4.84 -14.10 9.41
CA ASP A 57 -6.19 -14.39 9.92
C ASP A 57 -6.90 -15.49 9.13
N PHE A 58 -6.62 -15.62 7.82
CA PHE A 58 -7.35 -16.54 6.92
C PHE A 58 -6.47 -17.62 6.28
N GLU A 59 -5.16 -17.40 6.17
CA GLU A 59 -4.26 -18.35 5.50
C GLU A 59 -3.34 -19.10 6.48
N GLY A 60 -3.50 -18.85 7.79
CA GLY A 60 -2.82 -19.62 8.84
C GLY A 60 -1.37 -19.21 9.13
N TYR A 61 -0.91 -18.04 8.64
CA TYR A 61 0.45 -17.54 8.87
C TYR A 61 0.59 -16.99 10.31
N SER A 62 0.63 -17.90 11.28
CA SER A 62 0.54 -17.59 12.71
C SER A 62 1.73 -16.80 13.26
N ASN A 63 2.91 -16.97 12.67
CA ASN A 63 4.13 -16.22 13.01
C ASN A 63 3.98 -14.70 12.78
N LEU A 64 3.08 -14.25 11.90
CA LEU A 64 2.78 -12.82 11.70
C LEU A 64 2.15 -12.14 12.93
N LYS A 65 1.80 -12.89 13.98
CA LYS A 65 1.38 -12.32 15.28
C LYS A 65 2.55 -11.75 16.08
N THR A 66 3.75 -12.31 15.92
CA THR A 66 4.93 -11.98 16.74
C THR A 66 6.10 -11.45 15.92
N LEU A 67 6.12 -11.66 14.60
CA LEU A 67 7.15 -11.16 13.71
C LEU A 67 7.14 -9.62 13.67
N LYS A 68 8.21 -9.01 14.22
CA LYS A 68 8.37 -7.54 14.26
C LYS A 68 9.37 -7.05 13.21
N PHE A 69 10.55 -7.65 13.19
CA PHE A 69 11.59 -7.32 12.22
C PHE A 69 11.29 -7.99 10.88
N SER A 70 11.75 -7.37 9.78
CA SER A 70 11.64 -7.88 8.40
C SER A 70 10.24 -8.28 7.91
N VAL A 71 9.17 -7.96 8.64
CA VAL A 71 7.78 -8.36 8.31
C VAL A 71 7.37 -7.96 6.87
N HIS A 72 7.90 -6.86 6.37
CA HIS A 72 7.66 -6.40 5.00
C HIS A 72 8.23 -7.37 3.95
N ASN A 73 9.47 -7.81 4.14
CA ASN A 73 10.11 -8.76 3.23
C ASN A 73 9.45 -10.13 3.35
N TYR A 74 9.23 -10.57 4.59
CA TYR A 74 8.61 -11.85 4.88
C TYR A 74 7.26 -12.04 4.16
N VAL A 75 6.35 -11.07 4.28
CA VAL A 75 5.04 -11.14 3.59
C VAL A 75 5.20 -11.23 2.07
N ILE A 76 6.13 -10.46 1.49
CA ILE A 76 6.38 -10.46 0.04
C ILE A 76 6.93 -11.82 -0.42
N GLU A 77 7.90 -12.38 0.32
CA GLU A 77 8.52 -13.68 0.04
C GLU A 77 7.49 -14.81 0.11
N GLU A 78 6.65 -14.84 1.16
CA GLU A 78 5.61 -15.86 1.32
C GLU A 78 4.56 -15.81 0.18
N LEU A 79 4.18 -14.61 -0.26
CA LEU A 79 3.30 -14.46 -1.42
C LEU A 79 3.95 -15.02 -2.70
N GLY A 80 5.28 -14.93 -2.83
CA GLY A 80 6.04 -15.47 -3.96
C GLY A 80 6.24 -16.97 -3.92
N ASN A 81 6.41 -17.54 -2.73
CA ASN A 81 6.54 -18.99 -2.52
C ASN A 81 5.21 -19.73 -2.72
N SER A 82 4.08 -19.02 -2.66
CA SER A 82 2.76 -19.59 -2.88
C SER A 82 2.51 -19.99 -4.34
N LYS A 83 1.93 -21.17 -4.55
CA LYS A 83 1.46 -21.62 -5.88
C LYS A 83 0.20 -20.89 -6.36
N LYS A 84 -0.43 -20.06 -5.51
CA LYS A 84 -1.67 -19.34 -5.85
C LYS A 84 -1.36 -18.19 -6.81
N ARG A 85 -1.88 -18.25 -8.04
CA ARG A 85 -1.70 -17.19 -9.05
C ARG A 85 -2.07 -15.79 -8.54
N ASP A 86 -3.14 -15.69 -7.76
CA ASP A 86 -3.59 -14.40 -7.23
C ASP A 86 -2.66 -13.88 -6.09
N PHE A 87 -1.88 -14.74 -5.41
CA PHE A 87 -0.86 -14.31 -4.44
C PHE A 87 0.35 -13.71 -5.14
N ASN A 88 0.78 -14.30 -6.25
CA ASN A 88 1.84 -13.70 -7.06
C ASN A 88 1.46 -12.31 -7.60
N LYS A 89 0.17 -12.06 -7.88
CA LYS A 89 -0.31 -10.71 -8.22
C LYS A 89 -0.16 -9.75 -7.03
N LEU A 90 -0.54 -10.17 -5.82
CA LEU A 90 -0.34 -9.37 -4.61
C LEU A 90 1.15 -9.07 -4.40
N ARG A 91 2.03 -10.07 -4.56
CA ARG A 91 3.48 -9.89 -4.45
C ARG A 91 3.98 -8.76 -5.34
N ILE A 92 3.70 -8.84 -6.66
CA ILE A 92 4.16 -7.86 -7.64
C ILE A 92 3.67 -6.45 -7.30
N ILE A 93 2.42 -6.33 -6.86
CA ILE A 93 1.86 -5.03 -6.46
C ILE A 93 2.55 -4.50 -5.19
N LEU A 94 2.74 -5.34 -4.17
CA LEU A 94 3.37 -4.93 -2.92
C LEU A 94 4.85 -4.61 -3.06
N GLU A 95 5.59 -5.31 -3.94
CA GLU A 95 6.97 -4.99 -4.29
C GLU A 95 7.07 -3.57 -4.87
N ARG A 96 6.27 -3.28 -5.90
CA ARG A 96 6.24 -1.94 -6.51
C ARG A 96 5.85 -0.85 -5.50
N LEU A 97 4.82 -1.07 -4.69
CA LEU A 97 4.42 -0.10 -3.66
C LEU A 97 5.51 0.10 -2.60
N ARG A 98 6.22 -0.97 -2.21
CA ARG A 98 7.33 -0.90 -1.26
C ARG A 98 8.49 -0.09 -1.83
N GLU A 99 8.84 -0.29 -3.10
CA GLU A 99 9.87 0.49 -3.78
C GLU A 99 9.52 1.98 -3.80
N TYR A 100 8.30 2.34 -4.21
CA TYR A 100 7.84 3.72 -4.18
C TYR A 100 7.87 4.30 -2.76
N ARG A 101 7.42 3.55 -1.76
CA ARG A 101 7.43 3.97 -0.36
C ARG A 101 8.86 4.21 0.15
N VAL A 102 9.81 3.34 -0.18
CA VAL A 102 11.22 3.50 0.22
C VAL A 102 11.82 4.76 -0.42
N GLU A 103 11.51 5.03 -1.69
CA GLU A 103 11.95 6.24 -2.36
C GLU A 103 11.41 7.50 -1.65
N VAL A 104 10.09 7.58 -1.43
CA VAL A 104 9.49 8.82 -0.91
C VAL A 104 9.71 9.06 0.58
N ASP A 105 9.93 8.01 1.38
CA ASP A 105 10.15 8.14 2.83
C ASP A 105 11.59 8.49 3.19
N TYR A 106 12.57 8.13 2.35
CA TYR A 106 13.99 8.20 2.75
C TYR A 106 14.89 8.98 1.81
N GLN A 107 14.48 9.22 0.55
CA GLN A 107 15.34 9.98 -0.37
C GLN A 107 15.08 11.47 -0.23
N ASP A 108 16.15 12.26 -0.08
CA ASP A 108 16.06 13.72 -0.08
C ASP A 108 15.56 14.24 -1.43
N MET A 109 16.02 13.61 -2.52
CA MET A 109 15.59 13.91 -3.89
C MET A 109 14.76 12.75 -4.44
N VAL A 110 13.56 13.06 -4.92
CA VAL A 110 12.64 12.08 -5.55
C VAL A 110 12.42 12.40 -7.02
N SER A 111 12.03 11.38 -7.79
CA SER A 111 11.77 11.53 -9.22
C SER A 111 10.71 12.58 -9.55
N PHE A 112 10.88 13.29 -10.67
CA PHE A 112 9.92 14.30 -11.17
C PHE A 112 8.50 13.76 -11.45
N ASN A 113 8.32 12.45 -11.64
CA ASN A 113 7.02 11.83 -11.93
C ASN A 113 6.23 11.42 -10.67
N LEU A 114 6.47 12.08 -9.54
CA LEU A 114 5.91 11.74 -8.23
C LEU A 114 4.37 11.70 -8.21
N ILE A 115 3.70 12.64 -8.88
CA ILE A 115 2.23 12.66 -9.00
C ILE A 115 1.72 11.39 -9.70
N SER A 116 2.36 10.99 -10.79
CA SER A 116 2.02 9.75 -11.51
C SER A 116 2.25 8.51 -10.64
N LYS A 117 3.35 8.46 -9.88
CA LYS A 117 3.61 7.39 -8.91
C LYS A 117 2.54 7.31 -7.83
N ALA A 118 2.09 8.45 -7.30
CA ALA A 118 1.01 8.51 -6.32
C ALA A 118 -0.31 7.98 -6.87
N LYS A 119 -0.68 8.37 -8.10
CA LYS A 119 -1.86 7.83 -8.78
C LYS A 119 -1.78 6.31 -8.93
N ILE A 120 -0.64 5.79 -9.38
CA ILE A 120 -0.41 4.35 -9.51
C ILE A 120 -0.50 3.67 -8.14
N ALA A 121 0.09 4.25 -7.09
CA ALA A 121 0.07 3.69 -5.75
C ALA A 121 -1.36 3.54 -5.19
N ILE A 122 -2.22 4.54 -5.40
CA ILE A 122 -3.65 4.47 -5.04
C ILE A 122 -4.36 3.36 -5.81
N VAL A 123 -4.16 3.28 -7.13
CA VAL A 123 -4.78 2.25 -7.99
C VAL A 123 -4.35 0.86 -7.55
N ASP A 124 -3.07 0.68 -7.23
CA ASP A 124 -2.50 -0.56 -6.75
C ASP A 124 -3.05 -0.97 -5.38
N ALA A 125 -3.14 -0.03 -4.44
CA ALA A 125 -3.75 -0.29 -3.14
C ALA A 125 -5.21 -0.69 -3.26
N LYS A 126 -6.00 0.00 -4.11
CA LYS A 126 -7.36 -0.43 -4.46
C LYS A 126 -7.41 -1.84 -5.04
N LYS A 127 -6.44 -2.18 -5.91
CA LYS A 127 -6.37 -3.52 -6.51
C LYS A 127 -6.11 -4.60 -5.46
N VAL A 128 -5.27 -4.32 -4.47
CA VAL A 128 -5.05 -5.21 -3.31
C VAL A 128 -6.37 -5.42 -2.56
N VAL A 129 -7.10 -4.35 -2.23
CA VAL A 129 -8.40 -4.45 -1.54
C VAL A 129 -9.37 -5.35 -2.31
N GLN A 130 -9.50 -5.14 -3.63
CA GLN A 130 -10.37 -5.96 -4.49
C GLN A 130 -9.96 -7.44 -4.51
N LEU A 131 -8.66 -7.73 -4.59
CA LEU A 131 -8.16 -9.10 -4.56
C LEU A 131 -8.47 -9.79 -3.24
N LEU A 132 -8.24 -9.12 -2.11
CA LEU A 132 -8.52 -9.66 -0.78
C LEU A 132 -10.02 -9.91 -0.58
N GLN A 133 -10.89 -8.98 -1.01
CA GLN A 133 -12.35 -9.16 -0.97
C GLN A 133 -12.80 -10.37 -1.80
N LYS A 134 -12.22 -10.55 -2.99
CA LYS A 134 -12.47 -11.73 -3.84
C LYS A 134 -12.08 -13.02 -3.11
N PHE A 135 -10.96 -13.05 -2.41
CA PHE A 135 -10.52 -14.25 -1.69
C PHE A 135 -11.46 -14.60 -0.54
N SER A 136 -11.84 -13.61 0.27
CA SER A 136 -12.79 -13.80 1.37
C SER A 136 -14.18 -14.22 0.89
N SER A 137 -14.62 -13.74 -0.28
CA SER A 137 -15.91 -14.13 -0.86
C SER A 137 -15.92 -15.60 -1.34
N ASN A 138 -14.76 -16.10 -1.78
CA ASN A 138 -14.57 -17.49 -2.19
C ASN A 138 -14.32 -18.45 -1.01
N GLN A 139 -14.19 -17.92 0.22
CA GLN A 139 -14.04 -18.70 1.46
C GLN A 139 -15.37 -18.91 2.20
N LYS A 140 -16.52 -18.58 1.61
CA LYS A 140 -17.82 -19.02 2.14
C LYS A 140 -17.83 -20.55 2.15
N LEU A 141 -17.86 -21.11 3.37
CA LEU A 141 -18.10 -22.52 3.72
C LEU A 141 -19.28 -23.10 2.94
#